data_AF-A0A2D4HQZ0-F1
#
_entry.id   AF-A0A2D4HQZ0-F1
#
_cell.length_a   1.000
_cell.length_b   1.000
_cell.length_c   1.000
_cell.angle_alpha   90.00
_cell.angle_beta   90.00
_cell.angle_gamma   90.00
#
_symmetry.space_group_name_H-M   'P 1'
#
loop_
_entity.id
_entity.type
_entity.pdbx_description
1 polymer ?
#
loop_
_entity_poly.entity_id
_entity_poly.type
_entity_poly.pdbx_seq_one_letter_code
_entity_poly.pdbx_strand_id
1 'polypeptide(L)'
;MWGYLIMHLVQWLFGMIFMYILILPMIHGKWMELLNKWGTVILTFIIVLVVKKIQVFVGGKFFLQPKMSPSDSQKPLALDNRRVFVNFSYFLFFHSVVVGLTSCLMRLFRSIIIGVWLVGRIDRPVMPKGYEQCDAGYTVWIGMLFQDHYHTNPILVCFCQILCDKLKQKKLSADSYSSMYKPLEMVPRVSSKARTRWFLLYTLLNNPSVQKIRKLKPLSYSVD
;
A
#
# COMPACT_ATOMS: atom_id res chain seq x y z
N MET A 1 -21.82 7.71 -3.43
CA MET A 1 -23.12 7.86 -2.74
C MET A 1 -23.29 6.85 -1.61
N TRP A 2 -23.31 5.53 -1.88
CA TRP A 2 -23.52 4.51 -0.83
C TRP A 2 -22.50 4.55 0.32
N GLY A 3 -21.20 4.69 0.02
CA GLY A 3 -20.20 4.79 1.08
C GLY A 3 -20.39 6.00 2.01
N TYR A 4 -20.82 7.14 1.47
CA TYR A 4 -21.18 8.32 2.27
C TYR A 4 -22.38 8.04 3.18
N LEU A 5 -23.43 7.42 2.64
CA LEU A 5 -24.62 7.05 3.41
C LEU A 5 -24.26 6.08 4.55
N ILE A 6 -23.46 5.06 4.28
CA ILE A 6 -23.01 4.09 5.28
C ILE A 6 -22.20 4.77 6.38
N MET A 7 -21.25 5.65 6.02
CA MET A 7 -20.45 6.41 6.98
C MET A 7 -21.33 7.27 7.90
N HIS A 8 -22.29 8.01 7.32
CA HIS A 8 -23.21 8.84 8.10
C HIS A 8 -24.15 8.03 8.98
N LEU A 9 -24.64 6.89 8.49
CA LEU A 9 -25.47 5.99 9.28
C LEU A 9 -24.70 5.45 10.49
N VAL A 10 -23.46 5.00 10.29
CA VAL A 10 -22.59 4.51 11.37
C VAL A 10 -22.26 5.62 12.36
N GLN A 11 -21.95 6.82 11.88
CA GLN A 11 -21.69 7.98 12.74
C GLN A 11 -22.93 8.39 13.55
N TRP A 12 -24.11 8.36 12.95
CA TRP A 12 -25.37 8.64 13.64
C TRP A 12 -25.65 7.60 14.72
N LEU A 13 -25.52 6.31 14.42
CA LEU A 13 -25.66 5.23 15.41
C LEU A 13 -24.66 5.38 16.56
N PHE A 14 -23.40 5.67 16.24
CA PHE A 14 -22.37 5.94 17.25
C PHE A 14 -22.73 7.13 18.13
N GLY A 15 -23.24 8.22 17.54
CA GLY A 15 -23.72 9.40 18.25
C GLY A 15 -24.88 9.07 19.20
N MET A 16 -25.85 8.27 18.75
CA MET A 16 -26.97 7.83 19.60
C MET A 16 -26.47 6.98 20.79
N ILE A 17 -25.59 6.01 20.54
CA ILE A 17 -24.99 5.18 21.60
C ILE A 17 -24.24 6.06 22.60
N PHE A 18 -23.43 7.00 22.13
CA PHE A 18 -22.68 7.93 22.96
C PHE A 18 -23.60 8.82 23.82
N MET A 19 -24.67 9.34 23.22
CA MET A 19 -25.67 10.15 23.93
C MET A 19 -26.33 9.37 25.07
N TYR A 20 -26.81 8.14 24.80
CA TYR A 20 -27.51 7.34 25.81
C TYR A 20 -26.60 6.78 26.90
N ILE A 21 -25.39 6.35 26.55
CA ILE A 21 -24.48 5.69 27.52
C ILE A 21 -23.76 6.72 28.40
N LEU A 22 -23.34 7.86 27.84
CA LEU A 22 -22.49 8.83 28.57
C LEU A 22 -23.23 10.11 28.92
N ILE A 23 -23.88 10.77 27.95
CA ILE A 23 -24.44 12.11 28.15
C ILE A 23 -25.70 12.08 29.02
N LEU A 24 -26.62 11.14 28.78
CA LEU A 24 -27.88 11.08 29.51
C LEU A 24 -27.67 10.83 31.02
N PRO A 25 -26.83 9.87 31.46
CA PRO A 25 -26.53 9.70 32.89
C PRO A 25 -25.80 10.91 33.50
N MET A 26 -25.01 11.64 32.71
CA MET A 26 -24.32 12.85 33.16
C MET A 26 -25.31 13.98 33.46
N ILE A 27 -26.28 14.22 32.56
CA ILE A 27 -27.33 15.24 32.74
C ILE A 27 -28.23 14.90 33.95
N HIS A 28 -28.55 13.62 34.14
CA HIS A 28 -29.41 13.17 35.25
C HIS A 28 -28.67 13.06 36.59
N GLY A 29 -27.40 13.49 36.69
CA GLY A 29 -26.63 13.47 37.92
C GLY A 29 -26.22 12.07 38.41
N LYS A 30 -26.40 11.01 37.60
CA LYS A 30 -26.06 9.61 37.93
C LYS A 30 -24.63 9.23 37.52
N TRP A 31 -23.76 10.21 37.28
CA TRP A 31 -22.39 9.97 36.81
C TRP A 31 -21.55 9.15 37.80
N MET A 32 -21.77 9.31 39.11
CA MET A 32 -21.04 8.54 40.13
C MET A 32 -21.39 7.04 40.10
N GLU A 33 -22.66 6.70 39.87
CA GLU A 33 -23.09 5.30 39.72
C GLU A 33 -22.51 4.69 38.44
N LEU A 34 -22.49 5.46 37.35
CA LEU A 34 -21.86 5.06 36.10
C LEU A 34 -20.35 4.81 36.29
N LEU A 35 -19.64 5.76 36.91
CA LEU A 35 -18.21 5.62 37.20
C LEU A 35 -17.89 4.44 38.10
N ASN A 36 -18.74 4.10 39.07
CA ASN A 36 -18.49 2.94 39.93
C ASN A 36 -18.62 1.63 39.15
N LYS A 37 -19.67 1.51 38.31
CA LYS A 37 -19.90 0.34 37.45
C LYS A 37 -18.78 0.19 36.41
N TRP A 38 -18.48 1.25 35.67
CA TRP A 38 -17.43 1.25 34.65
C TRP A 38 -16.04 1.19 35.25
N GLY A 39 -15.82 1.82 36.41
CA GLY A 39 -14.53 1.85 37.11
C GLY A 39 -14.06 0.46 37.48
N THR A 40 -14.95 -0.42 37.92
CA THR A 40 -14.62 -1.84 38.18
C THR A 40 -14.15 -2.57 36.91
N VAL A 41 -14.82 -2.33 35.78
CA VAL A 41 -14.46 -2.92 34.48
C VAL A 41 -13.14 -2.35 33.95
N ILE A 42 -12.96 -1.03 34.05
CA ILE A 42 -11.74 -0.35 33.61
C ILE A 42 -10.56 -0.79 34.46
N LEU A 43 -10.73 -0.90 35.78
CA LEU A 43 -9.69 -1.36 36.71
C LEU A 43 -9.25 -2.79 36.39
N THR A 44 -10.21 -3.71 36.17
CA THR A 44 -9.87 -5.10 35.79
C THR A 44 -9.13 -5.16 34.45
N PHE A 45 -9.52 -4.35 33.46
CA PHE A 45 -8.79 -4.23 32.20
C PHE A 45 -7.36 -3.69 32.37
N ILE A 46 -7.18 -2.65 33.20
CA ILE A 46 -5.85 -2.09 33.53
C ILE A 46 -4.97 -3.17 34.18
N ILE A 47 -5.47 -3.91 35.15
CA ILE A 47 -4.73 -5.00 35.81
C ILE A 47 -4.25 -6.03 34.78
N VAL A 48 -5.13 -6.48 33.88
CA VAL A 48 -4.76 -7.45 32.83
C VAL A 48 -3.64 -6.91 31.93
N LEU A 49 -3.69 -5.63 31.55
CA LEU A 49 -2.66 -4.98 30.74
C LEU A 49 -1.33 -4.84 31.49
N VAL A 50 -1.36 -4.47 32.77
CA VAL A 50 -0.16 -4.35 33.63
C VAL A 50 0.50 -5.72 33.75
N VAL A 51 -0.26 -6.77 34.08
CA VAL A 51 0.26 -8.14 34.16
C VAL A 51 0.88 -8.56 32.82
N LYS A 52 0.23 -8.29 31.69
CA LYS A 52 0.80 -8.56 30.36
C LYS A 52 2.14 -7.84 30.15
N LYS A 53 2.26 -6.57 30.55
CA LYS A 53 3.51 -5.81 30.42
C LYS A 53 4.61 -6.39 31.31
N ILE A 54 4.28 -6.79 32.54
CA ILE A 54 5.21 -7.48 33.45
C ILE A 54 5.68 -8.80 32.83
N GLN A 55 4.77 -9.61 32.27
CA GLN A 55 5.13 -10.86 31.61
C GLN A 55 6.13 -10.67 30.47
N VAL A 56 5.89 -9.69 29.60
CA VAL A 56 6.81 -9.36 28.49
C VAL A 56 8.15 -8.88 29.02
N PHE A 57 8.15 -8.08 30.08
CA PHE A 57 9.38 -7.59 30.72
C PHE A 57 10.21 -8.72 31.33
N VAL A 58 9.59 -9.59 32.13
CA VAL A 58 10.24 -10.76 32.73
C VAL A 58 10.73 -11.72 31.63
N GLY A 59 9.91 -11.95 30.60
CA GLY A 59 10.26 -12.62 29.35
C GLY A 59 11.60 -12.14 28.77
N GLY A 60 11.68 -10.85 28.46
CA GLY A 60 12.84 -10.25 27.80
C GLY A 60 14.09 -10.13 28.67
N LYS A 61 13.95 -10.10 30.00
CA LYS A 61 15.07 -9.94 30.94
C LYS A 61 15.63 -11.25 31.45
N PHE A 62 14.79 -12.19 31.87
CA PHE A 62 15.21 -13.42 32.54
C PHE A 62 15.26 -14.65 31.62
N PHE A 63 14.39 -14.71 30.60
CA PHE A 63 14.26 -15.92 29.77
C PHE A 63 14.93 -15.81 28.41
N LEU A 64 15.21 -14.62 27.89
CA LEU A 64 15.91 -14.44 26.61
C LEU A 64 17.43 -14.49 26.81
N GLN A 65 18.12 -15.19 25.90
CA GLN A 65 19.58 -15.22 25.86
C GLN A 65 20.18 -13.81 25.69
N PRO A 66 21.38 -13.57 26.27
CA PRO A 66 22.09 -12.32 26.05
C PRO A 66 22.46 -12.15 24.57
N LYS A 67 22.73 -10.91 24.15
CA LYS A 67 23.13 -10.61 22.77
C LYS A 67 24.44 -11.35 22.45
N MET A 68 24.48 -12.06 21.32
CA MET A 68 25.70 -12.76 20.84
C MET A 68 26.78 -11.78 20.35
N SER A 69 26.39 -10.61 19.84
CA SER A 69 27.30 -9.55 19.44
C SER A 69 26.78 -8.19 19.91
N PRO A 70 27.65 -7.28 20.40
CA PRO A 70 27.24 -5.92 20.79
C PRO A 70 26.75 -5.07 19.62
N SER A 71 27.03 -5.46 18.37
CA SER A 71 26.54 -4.78 17.16
C SER A 71 25.10 -5.18 16.77
N ASP A 72 24.51 -6.18 17.42
CA ASP A 72 23.17 -6.66 17.07
C ASP A 72 22.08 -5.81 17.74
N SER A 73 21.10 -5.36 16.95
CA SER A 73 20.03 -4.45 17.41
C SER A 73 19.10 -5.16 18.39
N GLN A 74 18.76 -6.43 18.11
CA GLN A 74 17.79 -7.20 18.89
C GLN A 74 18.45 -8.35 19.64
N LYS A 75 17.81 -8.78 20.73
CA LYS A 75 18.23 -10.00 21.43
C LYS A 75 17.79 -11.22 20.60
N PRO A 76 18.58 -12.30 20.55
CA PRO A 76 18.13 -13.54 19.93
C PRO A 76 16.88 -14.07 20.67
N LEU A 77 15.94 -14.63 19.91
CA LEU A 77 14.71 -15.25 20.44
C LEU A 77 14.97 -16.61 21.14
N ALA A 78 16.24 -16.98 21.31
CA ALA A 78 16.63 -18.20 22.00
C ALA A 78 16.42 -18.07 23.51
N LEU A 79 15.88 -19.11 24.11
CA LEU A 79 15.56 -19.15 25.53
C LEU A 79 16.75 -19.62 26.35
N ASP A 80 16.98 -18.94 27.47
CA ASP A 80 17.82 -19.40 28.57
C ASP A 80 16.93 -20.06 29.64
N ASN A 81 17.42 -21.14 30.24
CA ASN A 81 16.73 -21.94 31.26
C ASN A 81 15.27 -22.34 30.90
N ARG A 82 15.11 -23.12 29.82
CA ARG A 82 13.81 -23.59 29.28
C ARG A 82 12.85 -24.16 30.33
N ARG A 83 13.35 -24.85 31.37
CA ARG A 83 12.51 -25.48 32.41
C ARG A 83 11.71 -24.43 33.20
N VAL A 84 12.33 -23.33 33.59
CA VAL A 84 11.66 -22.26 34.36
C VAL A 84 10.66 -21.51 33.48
N PHE A 85 10.98 -21.31 32.20
CA PHE A 85 10.05 -20.71 31.25
C PHE A 85 8.77 -21.56 31.09
N VAL A 86 8.89 -22.89 31.00
CA VAL A 86 7.72 -23.77 30.93
C VAL A 86 6.85 -23.64 32.18
N ASN A 87 7.43 -23.66 33.39
CA ASN A 87 6.68 -23.47 34.63
C ASN A 87 6.00 -22.09 34.68
N PHE A 88 6.72 -21.04 34.34
CA PHE A 88 6.17 -19.67 34.28
C PHE A 88 5.00 -19.55 33.30
N SER A 89 5.14 -20.12 32.10
CA SER A 89 4.08 -20.15 31.09
C SER A 89 2.88 -20.99 31.55
N TYR A 90 3.10 -22.07 32.30
CA TYR A 90 2.03 -22.91 32.85
C TYR A 90 1.20 -22.16 33.89
N PHE A 91 1.85 -21.49 34.85
CA PHE A 91 1.16 -20.69 35.87
C PHE A 91 0.33 -19.54 35.26
N LEU A 92 0.80 -18.95 34.17
CA LEU A 92 0.16 -17.81 33.51
C LEU A 92 -0.70 -18.19 32.30
N PHE A 93 -0.98 -19.48 32.13
CA PHE A 93 -1.73 -20.00 31.00
C PHE A 93 -3.12 -19.35 30.89
N PHE A 94 -3.90 -19.34 31.98
CA PHE A 94 -5.24 -18.77 31.99
C PHE A 94 -5.26 -17.28 31.63
N HIS A 95 -4.32 -16.49 32.15
CA HIS A 95 -4.18 -15.08 31.80
C HIS A 95 -3.84 -14.90 30.32
N SER A 96 -2.94 -15.74 29.78
CA SER A 96 -2.56 -15.72 28.37
C SER A 96 -3.74 -16.03 27.44
N VAL A 97 -4.60 -16.98 27.82
CA VAL A 97 -5.84 -17.30 27.10
C VAL A 97 -6.78 -16.10 27.06
N VAL A 98 -7.02 -15.44 28.20
CA VAL A 98 -7.87 -14.23 28.28
C VAL A 98 -7.30 -13.11 27.41
N VAL A 99 -6.01 -12.81 27.53
CA VAL A 99 -5.34 -11.80 26.69
C VAL A 99 -5.44 -12.15 25.21
N GLY A 100 -5.30 -13.43 24.84
CA GLY A 100 -5.45 -13.92 23.47
C GLY A 100 -6.86 -13.66 22.92
N LEU A 101 -7.90 -13.98 23.71
CA LEU A 101 -9.28 -13.73 23.35
C LEU A 101 -9.56 -12.22 23.18
N THR A 102 -9.14 -11.41 24.15
CA THR A 102 -9.25 -9.94 24.05
C THR A 102 -8.53 -9.40 22.81
N SER A 103 -7.35 -9.92 22.49
CA SER A 103 -6.60 -9.52 21.29
C SER A 103 -7.35 -9.90 20.00
N CYS A 104 -8.03 -11.04 19.97
CA CYS A 104 -8.86 -11.45 18.84
C CYS A 104 -10.06 -10.51 18.66
N LEU A 105 -10.76 -10.17 19.73
CA LEU A 105 -11.87 -9.22 19.70
C LEU A 105 -11.41 -7.82 19.25
N MET A 106 -10.28 -7.34 19.78
CA MET A 106 -9.68 -6.07 19.36
C MET A 106 -9.26 -6.07 17.88
N ARG A 107 -8.81 -7.22 17.36
CA ARG A 107 -8.51 -7.37 15.93
C ARG A 107 -9.78 -7.20 15.09
N LEU A 108 -10.88 -7.86 15.46
CA LEU A 108 -12.16 -7.74 14.76
C LEU A 108 -12.68 -6.30 14.80
N PHE A 109 -12.65 -5.66 15.97
CA PHE A 109 -13.11 -4.29 16.16
C PHE A 109 -12.33 -3.30 15.28
N ARG A 110 -10.99 -3.40 15.24
CA ARG A 110 -10.15 -2.56 14.37
C ARG A 110 -10.46 -2.81 12.90
N SER A 111 -10.68 -4.06 12.48
CA SER A 111 -11.06 -4.38 11.11
C SER A 111 -12.40 -3.75 10.71
N ILE A 112 -13.39 -3.71 11.60
CA ILE A 112 -14.69 -3.07 11.33
C ILE A 112 -14.51 -1.56 11.14
N ILE A 113 -13.78 -0.88 12.04
CA ILE A 113 -13.55 0.56 11.94
C ILE A 113 -12.85 0.91 10.62
N ILE A 114 -11.76 0.20 10.32
CA ILE A 114 -10.99 0.41 9.09
C ILE A 114 -11.86 0.09 7.87
N GLY A 115 -12.60 -1.02 7.90
CA GLY A 115 -13.50 -1.42 6.82
C GLY A 115 -14.54 -0.35 6.52
N VAL A 116 -15.25 0.15 7.53
CA VAL A 116 -16.25 1.23 7.36
C VAL A 116 -15.61 2.47 6.74
N TRP A 117 -14.42 2.87 7.20
CA TRP A 117 -13.73 4.03 6.63
C TRP A 117 -13.30 3.82 5.17
N LEU A 118 -12.84 2.62 4.81
CA LEU A 118 -12.44 2.30 3.43
C LEU A 118 -13.61 2.06 2.48
N VAL A 119 -14.82 1.73 2.95
CA VAL A 119 -15.99 1.46 2.09
C VAL A 119 -16.31 2.61 1.13
N GLY A 120 -15.98 3.86 1.51
CA GLY A 120 -16.17 5.02 0.64
C GLY A 120 -15.12 5.19 -0.47
N ARG A 121 -14.07 4.39 -0.47
CA ARG A 121 -12.89 4.51 -1.33
C ARG A 121 -12.69 3.27 -2.18
N ILE A 122 -12.51 3.44 -3.49
CA ILE A 122 -12.29 2.34 -4.45
C ILE A 122 -10.80 2.12 -4.77
N ASP A 123 -9.93 3.06 -4.40
CA ASP A 123 -8.48 3.02 -4.61
C ASP A 123 -7.76 2.04 -3.67
N ARG A 124 -8.44 1.60 -2.62
CA ARG A 124 -7.90 0.68 -1.62
C ARG A 124 -8.87 -0.48 -1.39
N PRO A 125 -8.40 -1.74 -1.43
CA PRO A 125 -9.27 -2.88 -1.17
C PRO A 125 -9.67 -2.90 0.30
N VAL A 126 -10.93 -3.25 0.57
CA VAL A 126 -11.39 -3.54 1.94
C VAL A 126 -10.91 -4.91 2.39
N MET A 127 -10.69 -5.83 1.43
CA MET A 127 -10.26 -7.20 1.67
C MET A 127 -8.75 -7.31 1.93
N PRO A 128 -8.31 -8.33 2.70
CA PRO A 128 -6.90 -8.58 2.92
C PRO A 128 -6.17 -8.99 1.63
N LYS A 129 -4.85 -8.81 1.62
CA LYS A 129 -3.97 -9.24 0.52
C LYS A 129 -4.20 -10.73 0.20
N GLY A 130 -4.38 -11.03 -1.08
CA GLY A 130 -4.74 -12.37 -1.57
C GLY A 130 -6.24 -12.57 -1.81
N TYR A 131 -7.10 -11.79 -1.16
CA TYR A 131 -8.55 -11.78 -1.39
C TYR A 131 -9.03 -10.48 -2.05
N GLU A 132 -8.11 -9.71 -2.64
CA GLU A 132 -8.41 -8.43 -3.29
C GLU A 132 -9.37 -8.60 -4.48
N GLN A 133 -9.34 -9.76 -5.15
CA GLN A 133 -10.27 -10.09 -6.24
C GLN A 133 -11.72 -10.25 -5.79
N CYS A 134 -11.97 -10.51 -4.49
CA CYS A 134 -13.32 -10.56 -3.94
C CYS A 134 -13.92 -9.15 -3.77
N ASP A 135 -13.11 -8.10 -3.88
CA ASP A 135 -13.57 -6.72 -3.88
C ASP A 135 -13.80 -6.26 -5.33
N ALA A 136 -15.07 -6.30 -5.74
CA ALA A 136 -15.48 -5.90 -7.08
C ALA A 136 -15.18 -4.42 -7.36
N GLY A 137 -15.30 -3.55 -6.35
CA GLY A 137 -15.03 -2.12 -6.51
C GLY A 137 -13.56 -1.85 -6.81
N TYR A 138 -12.68 -2.49 -6.05
CA TYR A 138 -11.23 -2.40 -6.28
C TYR A 138 -10.82 -3.04 -7.61
N THR A 139 -11.38 -4.21 -7.96
CA THR A 139 -11.07 -4.90 -9.22
C THR A 139 -11.45 -4.07 -10.45
N VAL A 140 -12.62 -3.43 -10.43
CA VAL A 140 -13.05 -2.52 -11.50
C VAL A 140 -12.14 -1.29 -11.59
N TRP A 141 -11.72 -0.72 -10.45
CA TRP A 141 -10.80 0.41 -10.42
C TRP A 141 -9.44 0.06 -11.05
N ILE A 142 -8.88 -1.11 -10.75
CA ILE A 142 -7.66 -1.62 -11.38
C ILE A 142 -7.86 -1.83 -12.89
N GLY A 143 -9.00 -2.40 -13.29
CA GLY A 143 -9.36 -2.60 -14.70
C GLY A 143 -9.39 -1.28 -15.48
N MET A 144 -10.03 -0.25 -14.91
CA MET A 144 -10.05 1.10 -15.47
C MET A 144 -8.63 1.68 -15.61
N LEU A 145 -7.78 1.53 -14.58
CA LEU A 145 -6.40 2.02 -14.61
C LEU A 145 -5.58 1.35 -15.74
N PHE A 146 -5.73 0.04 -15.93
CA PHE A 146 -5.07 -0.65 -17.04
C PHE A 146 -5.61 -0.20 -18.39
N GLN A 147 -6.93 -0.07 -18.52
CA GLN A 147 -7.55 0.40 -19.77
C GLN A 147 -7.05 1.80 -20.15
N ASP A 148 -7.00 2.73 -19.18
CA ASP A 148 -6.46 4.07 -19.39
C ASP A 148 -4.97 4.01 -19.77
N HIS A 149 -4.19 3.17 -19.10
CA HIS A 149 -2.78 2.99 -19.44
C HIS A 149 -2.56 2.49 -20.87
N TYR A 150 -3.36 1.53 -21.34
CA TYR A 150 -3.21 0.97 -22.68
C TYR A 150 -3.69 1.92 -23.78
N HIS A 151 -4.78 2.64 -23.56
CA HIS A 151 -5.37 3.50 -24.60
C HIS A 151 -4.83 4.93 -24.61
N THR A 152 -4.46 5.47 -23.46
CA THR A 152 -4.06 6.88 -23.31
C THR A 152 -2.63 7.03 -22.81
N ASN A 153 -1.76 6.06 -23.11
CA ASN A 153 -0.35 6.15 -22.75
C ASN A 153 0.28 7.45 -23.33
N PRO A 154 0.70 8.40 -22.48
CA PRO A 154 1.15 9.71 -22.95
C PRO A 154 2.42 9.61 -23.82
N ILE A 155 3.29 8.62 -23.55
CA ILE A 155 4.52 8.40 -24.32
C ILE A 155 4.18 7.97 -25.76
N LEU A 156 3.24 7.03 -25.91
CA LEU A 156 2.81 6.57 -27.24
C LEU A 156 2.11 7.68 -28.01
N VAL A 157 1.22 8.43 -27.35
CA VAL A 157 0.51 9.56 -27.97
C VAL A 157 1.50 10.62 -28.45
N CYS A 158 2.44 11.05 -27.59
CA CYS A 158 3.47 12.02 -27.97
C CYS A 158 4.37 11.49 -29.10
N PHE A 159 4.76 10.21 -29.07
CA PHE A 159 5.56 9.60 -30.12
C PHE A 159 4.83 9.61 -31.47
N CYS A 160 3.57 9.19 -31.50
CA CYS A 160 2.73 9.23 -32.71
C CYS A 160 2.55 10.67 -33.21
N GLN A 161 2.34 11.63 -32.33
CA GLN A 161 2.22 13.05 -32.70
C GLN A 161 3.51 13.57 -33.35
N ILE A 162 4.67 13.30 -32.76
CA ILE A 162 5.98 13.66 -33.35
C ILE A 162 6.13 13.03 -34.75
N LEU A 163 5.75 11.77 -34.92
CA LEU A 163 5.80 11.10 -36.22
C LEU A 163 4.86 11.74 -37.25
N CYS A 164 3.61 11.99 -36.88
CA CYS A 164 2.61 12.63 -37.74
C CYS A 164 3.06 14.04 -38.17
N ASP A 165 3.61 14.84 -37.25
CA ASP A 165 4.12 16.18 -37.55
C ASP A 165 5.29 16.13 -38.54
N LYS A 166 6.22 15.18 -38.36
CA LYS A 166 7.34 14.96 -39.30
C LYS A 166 6.85 14.53 -40.68
N LEU A 167 5.83 13.68 -40.76
CA LEU A 167 5.23 13.27 -42.04
C LEU A 167 4.53 14.44 -42.73
N LYS A 168 3.78 15.26 -42.00
CA LYS A 168 3.11 16.46 -42.54
C LYS A 168 4.13 17.48 -43.05
N GLN A 169 5.20 17.74 -42.28
CA GLN A 169 6.31 18.60 -42.72
C GLN A 169 6.96 18.10 -44.02
N LYS A 170 7.15 16.78 -44.14
CA LYS A 170 7.73 16.18 -45.36
C LYS A 170 6.80 16.33 -46.57
N LYS A 171 5.49 16.14 -46.40
CA LYS A 171 4.48 16.34 -47.48
C LYS A 171 4.46 17.80 -47.94
N LEU A 172 4.34 18.75 -47.01
CA LEU A 172 4.36 20.19 -47.30
C LEU A 172 5.63 20.62 -48.04
N SER A 173 6.78 20.07 -47.64
CA SER A 173 8.05 20.32 -48.33
C SER A 173 8.00 19.79 -49.77
N ALA A 174 7.56 18.55 -49.98
CA ALA A 174 7.46 17.94 -51.31
C ALA A 174 6.50 18.70 -52.25
N ASP A 175 5.36 19.16 -51.74
CA ASP A 175 4.40 19.97 -52.51
C ASP A 175 4.97 21.36 -52.85
N SER A 176 5.77 21.94 -51.95
CA SER A 176 6.44 23.25 -52.17
C SER A 176 7.57 23.17 -53.21
N TYR A 177 8.25 22.02 -53.35
CA TYR A 177 9.26 21.81 -54.41
C TYR A 177 8.65 21.68 -55.81
N SER A 178 7.35 21.39 -55.93
CA SER A 178 6.63 21.36 -57.21
C SER A 178 6.29 22.76 -57.76
N SER A 179 6.26 23.79 -56.89
CA SER A 179 5.69 25.11 -57.22
C SER A 179 6.69 26.27 -57.27
N MET A 180 7.94 26.14 -56.82
CA MET A 180 8.84 27.30 -56.83
C MET A 180 10.32 26.93 -56.98
N TYR A 181 10.92 27.36 -58.09
CA TYR A 181 12.37 27.53 -58.23
C TYR A 181 12.86 28.42 -57.08
N LYS A 182 13.66 27.87 -56.15
CA LYS A 182 14.42 28.66 -55.17
C LYS A 182 15.89 28.25 -55.13
N PRO A 183 16.78 29.21 -54.83
CA PRO A 183 18.19 29.16 -55.18
C PRO A 183 19.02 28.35 -54.19
N LEU A 184 20.22 28.02 -54.65
CA LEU A 184 21.20 27.10 -54.10
C LEU A 184 21.80 27.59 -52.77
N GLU A 185 21.17 27.31 -51.63
CA GLU A 185 21.87 27.36 -50.33
C GLU A 185 22.54 26.01 -50.04
N MET A 186 23.87 26.03 -50.10
CA MET A 186 24.75 24.88 -49.94
C MET A 186 24.91 24.54 -48.45
N VAL A 187 23.89 23.93 -47.86
CA VAL A 187 23.92 23.38 -46.49
C VAL A 187 24.72 22.06 -46.50
N PRO A 188 25.65 21.82 -45.57
CA PRO A 188 26.39 20.56 -45.53
C PRO A 188 25.42 19.38 -45.32
N ARG A 189 25.22 18.58 -46.39
CA ARG A 189 24.39 17.37 -46.37
C ARG A 189 25.11 16.26 -45.60
N VAL A 190 25.18 16.37 -44.28
CA VAL A 190 25.44 15.18 -43.46
C VAL A 190 24.26 14.23 -43.69
N SER A 191 24.55 13.04 -44.21
CA SER A 191 23.52 12.03 -44.44
C SER A 191 22.73 11.80 -43.16
N SER A 192 21.39 11.89 -43.22
CA SER A 192 20.52 11.65 -42.06
C SER A 192 20.81 10.30 -41.41
N LYS A 193 21.19 9.30 -42.22
CA LYS A 193 21.63 7.97 -41.76
C LYS A 193 22.89 8.02 -40.89
N ALA A 194 23.88 8.84 -41.25
CA ALA A 194 25.11 8.98 -40.47
C ALA A 194 24.82 9.61 -39.10
N ARG A 195 24.01 10.68 -39.07
CA ARG A 195 23.60 11.34 -37.81
C ARG A 195 22.82 10.39 -36.89
N THR A 196 21.90 9.60 -37.43
CA THR A 196 21.16 8.59 -36.64
C THR A 196 22.07 7.52 -36.07
N ARG A 197 23.07 7.04 -36.83
CA ARG A 197 24.06 6.05 -36.34
C ARG A 197 24.92 6.60 -35.20
N TRP A 198 25.33 7.86 -35.28
CA TRP A 198 26.07 8.54 -34.20
C TRP A 198 25.24 8.72 -32.94
N PHE A 199 23.99 9.19 -33.05
CA PHE A 199 23.09 9.30 -31.89
C PHE A 199 22.83 7.93 -31.25
N LEU A 200 22.66 6.90 -32.07
CA LEU A 200 22.48 5.56 -31.60
C LEU A 200 23.70 5.05 -30.81
N LEU A 201 24.92 5.25 -31.33
CA LEU A 201 26.16 4.90 -30.63
C LEU A 201 26.27 5.65 -29.30
N TYR A 202 26.00 6.96 -29.30
CA TYR A 202 25.99 7.79 -28.11
C TYR A 202 25.01 7.27 -27.05
N THR A 203 23.76 6.97 -27.42
CA THR A 203 22.78 6.40 -26.50
C THR A 203 23.22 5.04 -25.95
N LEU A 204 23.82 4.19 -26.79
CA LEU A 204 24.31 2.88 -26.36
C LEU A 204 25.49 2.98 -25.39
N LEU A 205 26.47 3.86 -25.65
CA LEU A 205 27.63 4.05 -24.77
C LEU A 205 27.21 4.50 -23.37
N ASN A 206 26.22 5.39 -23.29
CA ASN A 206 25.70 5.90 -22.03
C ASN A 206 24.71 4.96 -21.32
N ASN A 207 24.21 3.92 -22.00
CA ASN A 207 23.24 2.97 -21.46
C ASN A 207 23.66 1.50 -21.72
N PRO A 208 24.64 0.98 -20.95
CA PRO A 208 25.21 -0.35 -21.19
C PRO A 208 24.21 -1.50 -21.01
N SER A 209 23.16 -1.34 -20.20
CA SER A 209 22.09 -2.33 -20.03
C SER A 209 21.29 -2.56 -21.32
N VAL A 210 21.04 -1.49 -22.09
CA VAL A 210 20.28 -1.54 -23.35
C VAL A 210 21.08 -2.25 -24.46
N GLN A 211 22.41 -2.21 -24.39
CA GLN A 211 23.28 -2.92 -25.35
C GLN A 211 23.04 -4.43 -25.32
N LYS A 212 22.84 -4.99 -24.13
CA LYS A 212 22.58 -6.41 -23.91
C LYS A 212 21.22 -6.79 -24.50
N ILE A 213 20.18 -6.01 -24.21
CA ILE A 213 18.80 -6.27 -24.64
C ILE A 213 18.65 -6.12 -26.16
N ARG A 214 19.28 -5.12 -26.77
CA ARG A 214 19.17 -4.85 -28.21
C ARG A 214 19.60 -6.02 -29.09
N LYS A 215 20.64 -6.76 -28.69
CA LYS A 215 21.20 -7.87 -29.47
C LYS A 215 20.54 -9.21 -29.15
N LEU A 216 19.73 -9.28 -28.10
CA LEU A 216 18.89 -10.45 -27.83
C LEU A 216 17.80 -10.48 -28.90
N LYS A 217 17.80 -11.54 -29.72
CA LYS A 217 16.73 -11.83 -30.67
C LYS A 217 15.42 -11.94 -29.84
N PRO A 218 14.30 -11.34 -30.27
CA PRO A 218 13.05 -11.48 -29.54
C PRO A 218 12.72 -12.98 -29.44
N LEU A 219 12.53 -13.48 -28.22
CA LEU A 219 11.88 -14.77 -28.00
C LEU A 219 10.53 -14.68 -28.68
N SER A 220 10.32 -15.51 -29.69
CA SER A 220 9.02 -15.75 -30.29
C SER A 220 8.07 -16.15 -29.18
N TYR A 221 7.13 -15.27 -28.82
CA TYR A 221 5.97 -15.66 -28.04
C TYR A 221 5.12 -16.56 -28.93
N SER A 222 5.36 -17.87 -28.84
CA SER A 222 4.38 -18.88 -29.26
C SER A 222 3.21 -18.77 -28.30
N VAL A 223 2.11 -18.22 -28.80
CA VAL A 223 0.80 -18.31 -28.15
C VAL A 223 0.27 -19.69 -28.49
N ASP A 224 0.48 -20.64 -27.58
CA ASP A 224 -0.32 -21.87 -27.47
C ASP A 224 -1.25 -21.71 -26.26
#